data_AF-C1DT03-F1
#
_entry.id   AF-C1DT03-F1
#
_cell.length_a   1.000
_cell.length_b   1.000
_cell.length_c   1.000
_cell.angle_alpha   90.00
_cell.angle_beta   90.00
_cell.angle_gamma   90.00
#
_symmetry.space_group_name_H-M   'P 1'
#
loop_
_entity.id
_entity.type
_entity.pdbx_description
1 polymer ?
#
loop_
_entity_poly.entity_id
_entity_poly.type
_entity_poly.pdbx_seq_one_letter_code
_entity_poly.pdbx_strand_id
1 'polypeptide(L)'
;MIIKKEHALALLNAKHQEEKGLACQITIKAEEDPYIELELQNLMAQGNSPIEYVLTYWGRNLVCLLEEMINKGIIPHPSQWNESFRWIGSEVISMIESSIRSGDLTGDLIFDALKERGLAEEVHQEKKGWLKKINDYAKSIYEIYKNAKPRLEISKELANYIISIPPGPADVNSYL
;
A
#
# COMPACT_ATOMS: atom_id res chain seq x y z
N MET A 1 -1.35 5.23 -0.54
CA MET A 1 -1.54 3.79 -0.32
C MET A 1 -1.30 3.49 1.15
N ILE A 2 -2.22 2.77 1.78
CA ILE A 2 -2.24 2.39 3.19
C ILE A 2 -2.70 0.94 3.25
N ILE A 3 -1.88 0.06 3.82
CA ILE A 3 -2.18 -1.36 4.02
C ILE A 3 -2.03 -1.67 5.50
N LYS A 4 -3.18 -1.80 6.16
CA LYS A 4 -3.34 -2.25 7.55
C LYS A 4 -3.56 -3.76 7.57
N LYS A 5 -3.74 -4.31 8.77
CA LYS A 5 -4.07 -5.72 8.99
C LYS A 5 -5.29 -6.17 8.18
N GLU A 6 -6.38 -5.41 8.24
CA GLU A 6 -7.65 -5.72 7.57
C GLU A 6 -7.49 -5.73 6.06
N HIS A 7 -6.73 -4.77 5.51
CA HIS A 7 -6.43 -4.69 4.08
C HIS A 7 -5.61 -5.89 3.61
N ALA A 8 -4.58 -6.27 4.37
CA ALA A 8 -3.73 -7.41 4.03
C ALA A 8 -4.52 -8.72 4.06
N LEU A 9 -5.42 -8.89 5.06
CA LEU A 9 -6.33 -10.04 5.13
C LEU A 9 -7.32 -10.06 3.95
N ALA A 10 -7.90 -8.91 3.59
CA ALA A 10 -8.82 -8.78 2.45
C ALA A 10 -8.13 -9.12 1.12
N LEU A 11 -6.90 -8.65 0.90
CA LEU A 11 -6.09 -8.99 -0.27
C LEU A 11 -5.83 -10.50 -0.38
N LEU A 12 -5.36 -11.14 0.70
CA LEU A 12 -5.10 -12.58 0.74
C LEU A 12 -6.39 -13.39 0.49
N ASN A 13 -7.50 -12.98 1.10
CA ASN A 13 -8.80 -13.61 0.85
C ASN A 13 -9.20 -13.48 -0.63
N ALA A 14 -9.07 -12.31 -1.24
CA ALA A 14 -9.41 -12.11 -2.64
C ALA A 14 -8.56 -12.97 -3.59
N LYS A 15 -7.25 -13.10 -3.32
CA LYS A 15 -6.35 -13.98 -4.09
C LYS A 15 -6.75 -15.45 -3.99
N HIS A 16 -7.03 -15.94 -2.77
CA HIS A 16 -7.47 -17.31 -2.54
C HIS A 16 -8.78 -17.66 -3.28
N GLN A 17 -9.68 -16.69 -3.42
CA GLN A 17 -10.92 -16.87 -4.16
C GLN A 17 -10.70 -16.85 -5.68
N GLU A 18 -9.83 -15.95 -6.17
CA GLU A 18 -9.41 -15.91 -7.58
C GLU A 18 -8.80 -17.25 -8.03
N GLU A 19 -7.95 -17.86 -7.20
CA GLU A 19 -7.33 -19.17 -7.48
C GLU A 19 -8.33 -20.33 -7.56
N LYS A 20 -9.46 -20.20 -6.87
CA LYS A 20 -10.54 -21.20 -6.92
C LYS A 20 -11.47 -21.03 -8.12
N GLY A 21 -11.21 -20.05 -9.00
CA GLY A 21 -12.09 -19.71 -10.12
C GLY A 21 -13.44 -19.14 -9.68
N LEU A 22 -13.54 -18.73 -8.41
CA LEU A 22 -14.72 -18.12 -7.84
C LEU A 22 -14.54 -16.63 -8.02
N ALA A 23 -15.12 -16.06 -9.08
CA ALA A 23 -15.42 -14.64 -9.08
C ALA A 23 -16.11 -14.34 -7.74
N CYS A 24 -15.41 -13.56 -6.93
CA CYS A 24 -15.50 -13.51 -5.49
C CYS A 24 -16.90 -13.03 -5.08
N GLN A 25 -17.85 -13.94 -4.91
CA GLN A 25 -19.14 -13.66 -4.29
C GLN A 25 -18.89 -13.41 -2.81
N ILE A 26 -18.43 -12.20 -2.49
CA ILE A 26 -18.27 -11.74 -1.11
C ILE A 26 -19.68 -11.47 -0.59
N THR A 27 -20.33 -12.49 -0.04
CA THR A 27 -21.39 -12.28 0.95
C THR A 27 -20.76 -12.34 2.31
N ILE A 28 -19.97 -11.33 2.65
CA ILE A 28 -19.54 -11.12 4.03
C ILE A 28 -20.44 -10.04 4.60
N LYS A 29 -21.36 -10.43 5.48
CA LYS A 29 -21.99 -9.47 6.41
C LYS A 29 -20.97 -9.16 7.52
N ALA A 30 -19.92 -8.42 7.16
CA ALA A 30 -18.93 -7.82 8.06
C ALA A 30 -18.20 -6.73 7.26
N GLU A 31 -18.26 -5.51 7.82
CA GLU A 31 -17.71 -4.20 7.43
C GLU A 31 -17.10 -4.12 6.00
N GLU A 32 -17.80 -3.42 5.09
CA GLU A 32 -17.39 -3.18 3.69
C GLU A 32 -16.09 -2.34 3.57
N ASP A 33 -15.75 -1.61 4.63
CA ASP A 33 -14.72 -0.59 4.67
C ASP A 33 -13.35 -1.02 4.08
N PRO A 34 -12.71 -2.15 4.45
CA PRO A 34 -11.41 -2.52 3.89
C PRO A 34 -11.44 -2.79 2.38
N TYR A 35 -12.55 -3.30 1.83
CA TYR A 35 -12.66 -3.55 0.39
C TYR A 35 -12.90 -2.24 -0.38
N ILE A 36 -13.73 -1.35 0.17
CA ILE A 36 -13.93 0.01 -0.36
C ILE A 36 -12.62 0.79 -0.33
N GLU A 37 -11.90 0.78 0.80
CA GLU A 37 -10.60 1.44 0.94
C GLU A 37 -9.58 0.89 -0.06
N LEU A 38 -9.58 -0.41 -0.35
CA LEU A 38 -8.73 -1.02 -1.37
C LEU A 38 -9.15 -0.65 -2.80
N GLU A 39 -10.44 -0.48 -3.06
CA GLU A 39 -10.96 0.01 -4.34
C GLU A 39 -10.56 1.47 -4.58
N LEU A 40 -10.70 2.34 -3.58
CA LEU A 40 -10.27 3.74 -3.63
C LEU A 40 -8.76 3.85 -3.89
N GLN A 41 -7.99 2.87 -3.43
CA GLN A 41 -6.55 2.75 -3.70
C GLN A 41 -6.22 2.09 -5.05
N ASN A 42 -7.23 1.68 -5.82
CA ASN A 42 -7.15 0.96 -7.09
C ASN A 42 -6.29 -0.32 -7.00
N LEU A 43 -6.37 -0.98 -5.85
CA LEU A 43 -5.87 -2.34 -5.61
C LEU A 43 -6.97 -3.37 -5.80
N MET A 44 -8.22 -2.97 -5.64
CA MET A 44 -9.39 -3.73 -6.03
C MET A 44 -10.26 -2.92 -7.01
N ALA A 45 -11.13 -3.61 -7.73
CA ALA A 45 -12.15 -3.01 -8.57
C ALA A 45 -13.48 -3.73 -8.31
N GLN A 46 -14.57 -3.00 -8.44
CA GLN A 46 -15.90 -3.59 -8.43
C GLN A 46 -16.05 -4.59 -9.59
N GLY A 47 -16.60 -5.77 -9.29
CA GLY A 47 -16.86 -6.86 -10.21
C GLY A 47 -18.17 -6.70 -10.98
N ASN A 48 -18.86 -7.81 -11.25
CA ASN A 48 -20.10 -7.80 -12.04
C ASN A 48 -21.33 -7.38 -11.23
N SER A 49 -21.21 -7.32 -9.89
CA SER A 49 -22.25 -6.84 -8.99
C SER A 49 -21.69 -5.85 -7.95
N PRO A 50 -22.54 -5.02 -7.31
CA PRO A 50 -22.12 -4.04 -6.29
C PRO A 50 -21.42 -4.60 -5.05
N ILE A 51 -21.48 -5.90 -4.84
CA ILE A 51 -20.88 -6.59 -3.70
C ILE A 51 -19.67 -7.44 -4.10
N GLU A 52 -19.34 -7.46 -5.39
CA GLU A 52 -18.19 -8.19 -5.90
C GLU A 52 -16.99 -7.26 -6.00
N TYR A 53 -15.85 -7.73 -5.48
CA TYR A 53 -14.56 -7.08 -5.66
C TYR A 53 -13.59 -8.06 -6.32
N VAL A 54 -12.82 -7.57 -7.27
CA VAL A 54 -11.76 -8.30 -7.97
C VAL A 54 -10.44 -7.56 -7.85
N LEU A 55 -9.33 -8.30 -7.82
CA LEU A 55 -8.01 -7.70 -7.79
C LEU A 55 -7.72 -6.94 -9.09
N THR A 56 -7.22 -5.72 -8.98
CA THR A 56 -6.62 -5.03 -10.13
C THR A 56 -5.27 -5.66 -10.47
N TYR A 57 -4.65 -5.24 -11.57
CA TYR A 57 -3.26 -5.64 -11.88
C TYR A 57 -2.31 -5.32 -10.71
N TRP A 58 -2.41 -4.11 -10.16
CA TRP A 58 -1.57 -3.68 -9.03
C TRP A 58 -1.94 -4.34 -7.71
N GLY A 59 -3.23 -4.61 -7.49
CA GLY A 59 -3.70 -5.45 -6.40
C GLY A 59 -3.07 -6.83 -6.41
N ARG A 60 -3.11 -7.52 -7.56
CA ARG A 60 -2.48 -8.84 -7.74
C ARG A 60 -1.00 -8.81 -7.43
N ASN A 61 -0.26 -7.85 -7.99
CA ASN A 61 1.17 -7.73 -7.71
C ASN A 61 1.46 -7.52 -6.22
N LEU A 62 0.67 -6.69 -5.54
CA LEU A 62 0.84 -6.43 -4.11
C LEU A 62 0.56 -7.67 -3.25
N VAL A 63 -0.53 -8.38 -3.51
CA VAL A 63 -0.87 -9.58 -2.74
C VAL A 63 0.09 -10.74 -3.01
N CYS A 64 0.57 -10.91 -4.25
CA CYS A 64 1.59 -11.90 -4.56
C CYS A 64 2.90 -11.59 -3.80
N LEU A 65 3.28 -10.32 -3.72
CA LEU A 65 4.44 -9.88 -2.95
C LEU A 65 4.25 -10.17 -1.46
N LEU A 66 3.09 -9.81 -0.89
CA LEU A 66 2.73 -10.08 0.50
C LEU A 66 2.79 -11.58 0.82
N GLU A 67 2.16 -12.42 0.00
CA GLU A 67 2.15 -13.86 0.16
C GLU A 67 3.56 -14.46 0.06
N GLU A 68 4.37 -14.00 -0.89
CA GLU A 68 5.75 -14.45 -1.03
C GLU A 68 6.58 -14.14 0.22
N MET A 69 6.46 -12.92 0.77
CA MET A 69 7.16 -12.52 2.00
C MET A 69 6.72 -13.35 3.21
N ILE A 70 5.43 -13.68 3.31
CA ILE A 70 4.89 -14.57 4.37
C ILE A 70 5.47 -15.98 4.20
N ASN A 71 5.42 -16.54 3.00
CA ASN A 71 5.89 -17.90 2.70
C ASN A 71 7.40 -18.07 2.95
N LYS A 72 8.18 -17.01 2.71
CA LYS A 72 9.61 -16.96 3.02
C LYS A 72 9.92 -16.70 4.50
N GLY A 73 8.90 -16.46 5.33
CA GLY A 73 9.05 -16.16 6.75
C GLY A 73 9.69 -14.79 7.03
N ILE A 74 9.66 -13.86 6.07
CA ILE A 74 10.22 -12.51 6.21
C ILE A 74 9.33 -11.67 7.12
N ILE A 75 8.02 -11.85 7.02
CA ILE A 75 7.02 -11.23 7.88
C ILE A 75 6.02 -12.28 8.38
N PRO A 76 5.45 -12.11 9.58
CA PRO A 76 4.39 -12.98 10.07
C PRO A 76 3.11 -12.80 9.25
N HIS A 77 2.26 -13.84 9.23
CA HIS A 77 0.94 -13.75 8.59
C HIS A 77 0.12 -12.59 9.20
N PRO A 78 -0.64 -11.80 8.40
CA PRO A 78 -1.36 -10.61 8.88
C PRO A 78 -2.31 -10.84 10.06
N SER A 79 -2.85 -12.05 10.22
CA SER A 79 -3.66 -12.41 11.39
C SER A 79 -2.94 -12.23 12.73
N GLN A 80 -1.60 -12.26 12.73
CA GLN A 80 -0.75 -12.08 13.90
C GLN A 80 -0.33 -10.63 14.14
N TRP A 81 -0.66 -9.71 13.23
CA TRP A 81 -0.33 -8.31 13.39
C TRP A 81 -1.19 -7.66 14.48
N ASN A 82 -0.62 -6.65 15.14
CA ASN A 82 -1.36 -5.75 16.02
C ASN A 82 -2.37 -4.94 15.18
N GLU A 83 -3.56 -4.64 15.72
CA GLU A 83 -4.60 -3.84 15.05
C GLU A 83 -4.09 -2.46 14.60
N SER A 84 -3.17 -1.85 15.38
CA SER A 84 -2.58 -0.56 15.06
C SER A 84 -1.44 -0.62 14.03
N PHE A 85 -0.97 -1.82 13.67
CA PHE A 85 0.18 -1.99 12.79
C PHE A 85 -0.19 -1.68 11.34
N ARG A 86 0.56 -0.74 10.75
CA ARG A 86 0.50 -0.44 9.32
C ARG A 86 1.73 -1.00 8.64
N TRP A 87 1.50 -2.00 7.79
CA TRP A 87 2.55 -2.56 6.96
C TRP A 87 3.00 -1.54 5.91
N ILE A 88 2.04 -0.86 5.26
CA ILE A 88 2.31 0.25 4.34
C ILE A 88 1.51 1.47 4.81
N GLY A 89 2.18 2.61 4.89
CA GLY A 89 1.62 3.93 5.19
C GLY A 89 2.40 5.02 4.46
N SER A 90 1.92 6.26 4.51
CA SER A 90 2.59 7.41 3.87
C SER A 90 4.04 7.59 4.36
N GLU A 91 4.28 7.32 5.65
CA GLU A 91 5.57 7.35 6.30
C GLU A 91 6.51 6.28 5.73
N VAL A 92 6.00 5.06 5.54
CA VAL A 92 6.78 3.94 4.99
C VAL A 92 7.15 4.23 3.53
N ILE A 93 6.20 4.72 2.73
CA ILE A 93 6.44 5.12 1.35
C ILE A 93 7.49 6.25 1.27
N SER A 94 7.41 7.24 2.17
CA SER A 94 8.38 8.35 2.22
C SER A 94 9.78 7.87 2.61
N MET A 95 9.87 6.91 3.54
CA MET A 95 11.14 6.28 3.92
C MET A 95 11.76 5.51 2.74
N ILE A 96 10.97 4.73 2.00
CA ILE A 96 11.43 4.01 0.81
C ILE A 96 11.89 5.00 -0.25
N GLU A 97 11.11 6.03 -0.55
CA GLU A 97 11.46 7.07 -1.52
C GLU A 97 12.78 7.78 -1.17
N SER A 98 12.94 8.16 0.10
CA SER A 98 14.16 8.82 0.58
C SER A 98 15.38 7.92 0.44
N SER A 99 15.21 6.63 0.68
CA SER A 99 16.27 5.63 0.54
C SER A 99 16.66 5.43 -0.93
N ILE A 100 15.68 5.35 -1.85
CA ILE A 100 15.92 5.28 -3.30
C ILE A 100 16.72 6.51 -3.77
N ARG A 101 16.34 7.72 -3.32
CA ARG A 101 17.07 8.96 -3.65
C ARG A 101 18.49 8.97 -3.09
N SER A 102 18.76 8.19 -2.05
CA SER A 102 20.07 8.05 -1.40
C SER A 102 20.88 6.85 -1.92
N GLY A 103 20.51 6.29 -3.08
CA GLY A 103 21.20 5.13 -3.64
C GLY A 103 20.92 3.83 -2.88
N ASP A 104 19.66 3.64 -2.49
CA ASP A 104 19.12 2.51 -1.72
C ASP A 104 19.55 2.44 -0.24
N LEU A 105 20.38 3.37 0.23
CA LEU A 105 20.87 3.39 1.61
C LEU A 105 19.83 3.92 2.58
N THR A 106 19.77 3.33 3.77
CA THR A 106 18.91 3.75 4.88
C THR A 106 19.76 4.28 6.04
N GLY A 107 19.30 5.35 6.69
CA GLY A 107 19.81 5.72 8.02
C GLY A 107 19.27 4.79 9.09
N ASP A 108 19.89 4.77 10.28
CA ASP A 108 19.56 3.79 11.34
C ASP A 108 18.07 3.75 11.71
N LEU A 109 17.45 4.92 11.92
CA LEU A 109 16.03 5.02 12.27
C LEU A 109 15.11 4.50 11.16
N ILE A 110 15.46 4.76 9.90
CA ILE A 110 14.69 4.30 8.74
C ILE A 110 14.87 2.78 8.58
N PHE A 111 16.09 2.30 8.78
CA PHE A 111 16.42 0.89 8.67
C PHE A 111 15.60 0.05 9.63
N ASP A 112 15.55 0.40 10.92
CA ASP A 112 14.82 -0.39 11.91
C ASP A 112 13.32 -0.45 11.60
N ALA A 113 12.73 0.69 11.21
CA ALA A 113 11.32 0.77 10.82
C ALA A 113 10.99 -0.04 9.55
N LEU A 114 11.86 -0.02 8.54
CA LEU A 114 11.68 -0.80 7.31
C LEU A 114 11.99 -2.29 7.51
N LYS A 115 12.96 -2.63 8.36
CA LYS A 115 13.34 -4.02 8.68
C LYS A 115 12.21 -4.74 9.40
N GLU A 116 11.53 -4.09 10.34
CA GLU A 116 10.32 -4.61 11.00
C GLU A 116 9.23 -5.03 9.99
N ARG A 117 9.18 -4.37 8.83
CA ARG A 117 8.21 -4.61 7.75
C ARG A 117 8.72 -5.56 6.67
N GLY A 118 9.94 -6.07 6.82
CA GLY A 118 10.60 -6.92 5.83
C GLY A 118 11.10 -6.17 4.59
N LEU A 119 11.34 -4.86 4.68
CA LEU A 119 11.63 -3.97 3.55
C LEU A 119 13.09 -3.47 3.51
N ALA A 120 13.91 -3.88 4.48
CA ALA A 120 15.31 -3.51 4.54
C ALA A 120 16.19 -4.69 4.97
N GLU A 121 17.44 -4.68 4.53
CA GLU A 121 18.44 -5.72 4.79
C GLU A 121 19.84 -5.13 5.01
N GLU A 122 20.65 -5.88 5.75
CA GLU A 122 22.07 -5.59 5.92
C GLU A 122 22.87 -6.39 4.90
N VAL A 123 23.67 -5.69 4.09
CA VAL A 123 24.51 -6.31 3.05
C VAL A 123 25.97 -5.97 3.29
N HIS A 124 26.79 -7.00 3.40
CA HIS A 124 28.23 -6.84 3.50
C HIS A 124 28.84 -6.59 2.11
N GLN A 125 29.53 -5.47 1.94
CA GLN A 125 30.36 -5.18 0.77
C GLN A 125 31.84 -5.20 1.15
N GLU A 126 32.64 -5.99 0.43
CA GLU A 126 34.07 -6.20 0.70
C GLU A 126 34.89 -4.90 0.86
N LYS A 127 34.47 -3.80 0.22
CA LYS A 127 35.16 -2.51 0.26
C LYS A 127 34.54 -1.46 1.17
N LYS A 128 33.30 -1.67 1.64
CA LYS A 128 32.52 -0.65 2.38
C LYS A 128 31.96 -1.15 3.72
N GLY A 129 32.17 -2.42 4.05
CA GLY A 129 31.65 -3.04 5.27
C GLY A 129 30.15 -3.34 5.17
N TRP A 130 29.49 -3.41 6.31
CA TRP A 130 28.04 -3.66 6.40
C TRP A 130 27.26 -2.41 6.03
N LEU A 131 26.42 -2.51 5.00
CA LEU A 131 25.55 -1.44 4.55
C LEU A 131 24.10 -1.79 4.84
N LYS A 132 23.38 -0.82 5.40
CA LYS A 132 21.93 -0.89 5.60
C LYS A 132 21.25 -0.34 4.34
N LYS A 133 20.48 -1.17 3.66
CA LYS A 133 19.80 -0.78 2.42
C LYS A 133 18.37 -1.31 2.38
N ILE A 134 17.55 -0.70 1.53
CA ILE A 134 16.25 -1.28 1.18
C ILE A 134 16.43 -2.53 0.29
N ASN A 135 15.51 -3.48 0.40
CA ASN A 135 15.51 -4.69 -0.43
C ASN A 135 14.61 -4.54 -1.67
N ASP A 136 14.52 -5.59 -2.48
CA ASP A 136 13.72 -5.56 -3.71
C ASP A 136 12.21 -5.48 -3.43
N TYR A 137 11.73 -6.03 -2.31
CA TYR A 137 10.32 -5.90 -1.91
C TYR A 137 9.91 -4.45 -1.71
N ALA A 138 10.77 -3.65 -1.06
CA ALA A 138 10.53 -2.22 -0.89
C ALA A 138 10.41 -1.49 -2.22
N LYS A 139 11.28 -1.81 -3.17
CA LYS A 139 11.28 -1.21 -4.52
C LYS A 139 10.02 -1.59 -5.28
N SER A 140 9.63 -2.86 -5.26
CA SER A 140 8.39 -3.33 -5.88
C SER A 140 7.15 -2.68 -5.26
N ILE A 141 7.08 -2.54 -3.93
CA ILE A 141 5.98 -1.80 -3.26
C ILE A 141 5.93 -0.34 -3.72
N TYR A 142 7.08 0.32 -3.83
CA TYR A 142 7.14 1.70 -4.30
C TYR A 142 6.73 1.85 -5.78
N GLU A 143 7.06 0.85 -6.61
CA GLU A 143 6.60 0.77 -7.99
C GLU A 143 5.08 0.59 -8.08
N ILE A 144 4.52 -0.32 -7.28
CA ILE A 144 3.07 -0.51 -7.14
C ILE A 144 2.42 0.81 -6.70
N TYR A 145 2.95 1.47 -5.67
CA TYR A 145 2.44 2.75 -5.17
C TYR A 145 2.35 3.82 -6.27
N LYS A 146 3.41 3.96 -7.08
CA LYS A 146 3.46 4.94 -8.17
C LYS A 146 2.42 4.69 -9.26
N ASN A 147 2.09 3.43 -9.51
CA ASN A 147 1.26 3.05 -10.64
C ASN A 147 -0.18 2.68 -10.26
N ALA A 148 -0.44 2.36 -9.00
CA ALA A 148 -1.77 2.03 -8.52
C ALA A 148 -2.75 3.19 -8.72
N LYS A 149 -2.35 4.47 -8.82
CA LYS A 149 -3.23 5.62 -9.14
C LYS A 149 -4.60 5.59 -8.41
N PRO A 150 -4.66 6.02 -7.13
CA PRO A 150 -5.90 6.01 -6.38
C PRO A 150 -6.99 6.86 -7.05
N ARG A 151 -8.26 6.48 -6.85
CA ARG A 151 -9.42 7.24 -7.30
C ARG A 151 -9.71 8.34 -6.29
N LEU A 152 -10.02 9.54 -6.79
CA LEU A 152 -10.48 10.64 -5.96
C LEU A 152 -12.00 10.70 -6.02
N GLU A 153 -12.67 10.51 -4.89
CA GLU A 153 -14.10 10.70 -4.76
C GLU A 153 -14.38 12.03 -4.06
N ILE A 154 -15.06 12.94 -4.75
CA ILE A 154 -15.45 14.25 -4.21
C ILE A 154 -16.97 14.25 -4.11
N SER A 155 -17.50 14.21 -2.88
CA SER A 155 -18.94 14.32 -2.66
C SER A 155 -19.42 15.72 -3.08
N LYS A 156 -20.71 15.83 -3.44
CA LYS A 156 -21.31 17.13 -3.77
C LYS A 156 -21.18 18.14 -2.62
N GLU A 157 -21.32 17.66 -1.39
CA GLU A 157 -21.13 18.47 -0.19
C GLU A 157 -19.70 18.98 -0.07
N LEU A 158 -18.71 18.10 -0.23
CA LEU A 158 -17.31 18.47 -0.19
C LEU A 158 -16.95 19.43 -1.34
N ALA A 159 -17.48 19.21 -2.54
CA ALA A 159 -17.28 20.11 -3.67
C ALA A 159 -17.83 21.50 -3.39
N ASN A 160 -19.06 21.60 -2.87
CA ASN A 160 -19.68 22.86 -2.48
C ASN A 160 -18.87 23.56 -1.38
N TYR A 161 -18.39 22.79 -0.40
CA TYR A 161 -17.52 23.31 0.66
C TYR A 161 -16.23 23.88 0.09
N ILE A 162 -15.51 23.13 -0.76
CA ILE A 162 -14.26 23.58 -1.39
C ILE A 162 -14.48 24.87 -2.21
N ILE A 163 -15.56 24.95 -2.97
CA ILE A 163 -15.93 26.16 -3.74
C ILE A 163 -16.17 27.36 -2.83
N SER A 164 -16.72 27.14 -1.63
CA SER A 164 -17.01 28.20 -0.66
C SER A 164 -15.77 28.72 0.07
N ILE A 165 -14.63 28.04 -0.02
CA ILE A 165 -13.41 28.47 0.66
C ILE A 165 -12.90 29.75 -0.01
N PRO A 166 -12.76 30.86 0.74
CA PRO A 166 -12.20 32.08 0.19
C PRO A 166 -10.78 31.81 -0.31
N PRO A 167 -10.37 32.39 -1.45
CA PRO A 167 -9.01 32.24 -1.94
C PRO A 167 -8.03 32.66 -0.84
N GLY A 168 -7.04 31.80 -0.58
CA GLY A 168 -6.00 32.09 0.39
C GLY A 168 -5.20 33.35 0.00
N PRO A 169 -4.31 33.84 0.88
CA PRO A 169 -3.52 35.06 0.64
C PRO A 169 -2.49 34.93 -0.50
N ALA A 170 -2.51 33.84 -1.27
CA ALA A 170 -1.66 33.66 -2.43
C ALA A 170 -2.22 34.48 -3.61
N ASP A 171 -1.34 35.24 -4.26
CA ASP A 171 -1.70 36.11 -5.39
C ASP A 171 -2.38 35.30 -6.50
N VAL A 172 -3.60 35.73 -6.86
CA VAL A 172 -4.44 35.09 -7.88
C VAL A 172 -3.89 35.31 -9.31
N ASN A 173 -2.81 36.10 -9.45
CA ASN A 173 -2.26 36.57 -10.73
C ASN A 173 -0.99 35.84 -11.21
N SER A 174 -0.54 34.75 -10.57
CA SER A 174 0.72 34.07 -10.95
C SER A 174 0.62 33.09 -12.12
N TYR A 175 -0.52 32.98 -12.81
CA TYR A 175 -0.74 32.01 -13.90
C TYR A 175 -1.53 32.59 -15.09
N LEU A 176 -1.12 33.75 -15.60
CA LEU A 176 -1.44 34.21 -16.96
C LEU A 176 -0.15 34.39 -17.77
#